data_AF-A0A7C8CRR9-F1
#
_entry.id   AF-A0A7C8CRR9-F1
#
_cell.length_a   1.000
_cell.length_b   1.000
_cell.length_c   1.000
_cell.angle_alpha   90.00
_cell.angle_beta   90.00
_cell.angle_gamma   90.00
#
_symmetry.space_group_name_H-M   'P 1'
#
loop_
_entity.id
_entity.type
_entity.pdbx_description
1 polymer ?
#
loop_
_entity_poly.entity_id
_entity_poly.type
_entity_poly.pdbx_seq_one_letter_code
_entity_poly.pdbx_strand_id
1 'polypeptide(L)'
;MLTSALQCGLDRLRDESFLALRGSRIGVCCNRSAIDGHGTHLEDLFQEAAIDVVRWFEPEHGIETTAQDMETVVSNRPEVISLYGD
;
A
#
# COMPACT_ATOMS: atom_id res chain seq x y z
N MET A 1 -31.94 5.07 10.98
CA MET A 1 -30.97 3.99 11.24
C MET A 1 -29.61 4.53 10.85
N LEU A 2 -28.65 4.61 11.78
CA LEU A 2 -27.25 4.83 11.42
C LEU A 2 -26.73 3.49 10.93
N THR A 3 -26.63 3.34 9.60
CA THR A 3 -25.87 2.24 9.01
C THR A 3 -24.43 2.40 9.45
N SER A 4 -23.93 1.50 10.29
CA SER A 4 -22.50 1.38 10.55
C SER A 4 -21.82 1.17 9.21
N ALA A 5 -21.13 2.19 8.69
CA ALA A 5 -20.31 2.01 7.50
C ALA A 5 -19.26 0.92 7.79
N LEU A 6 -19.05 0.01 6.84
CA LEU A 6 -17.98 -0.98 6.96
C LEU A 6 -16.64 -0.23 7.03
N GLN A 7 -15.85 -0.52 8.05
CA GLN A 7 -14.52 0.07 8.23
C GLN A 7 -13.46 -0.98 7.89
N CYS A 8 -12.59 -0.67 6.93
CA CYS A 8 -11.50 -1.56 6.55
C CYS A 8 -10.35 -1.50 7.58
N GLY A 9 -9.42 -2.45 7.51
CA GLY A 9 -8.24 -2.45 8.38
C GLY A 9 -7.38 -1.19 8.22
N LEU A 10 -7.28 -0.67 6.99
CA LEU A 10 -6.55 0.57 6.71
C LEU A 10 -7.19 1.79 7.38
N ASP A 11 -8.52 1.89 7.35
CA ASP A 11 -9.24 2.97 8.04
C ASP A 11 -8.95 2.96 9.54
N ARG A 12 -8.93 1.77 10.15
CA ARG A 12 -8.59 1.63 11.57
C ARG A 12 -7.16 2.06 11.87
N LEU A 13 -6.20 1.63 11.05
CA LEU A 13 -4.80 2.03 11.22
C LEU A 13 -4.63 3.55 11.10
N ARG A 14 -5.32 4.18 10.14
CA ARG A 14 -5.35 5.63 9.97
C ARG A 14 -5.95 6.33 11.20
N ASP A 15 -7.13 5.88 11.66
CA ASP A 15 -7.82 6.47 12.81
C ASP A 15 -6.99 6.35 14.10
N GLU A 16 -6.21 5.27 14.22
CA GLU A 16 -5.25 5.04 15.30
C GLU A 16 -3.87 5.67 15.02
N SER A 17 -3.77 6.59 14.05
CA SER A 17 -2.55 7.35 13.70
C SER A 17 -1.32 6.48 13.43
N PHE A 18 -1.56 5.26 12.92
CA PHE A 18 -0.57 4.23 12.64
C PHE A 18 0.34 3.90 13.84
N LEU A 19 -0.16 4.09 15.08
CA LEU A 19 0.64 3.93 16.30
C LEU A 19 1.34 2.56 16.39
N ALA A 20 0.66 1.51 15.94
CA ALA A 20 1.19 0.15 15.93
C ALA A 20 2.41 -0.05 15.00
N LEU A 21 2.61 0.84 14.02
CA LEU A 21 3.67 0.74 13.02
C LEU A 21 4.87 1.66 13.31
N ARG A 22 4.75 2.59 14.26
CA ARG A 22 5.78 3.60 14.52
C ARG A 22 7.08 2.97 15.02
N GLY A 23 8.20 3.48 14.50
CA GLY A 23 9.55 3.01 14.85
C GLY A 23 9.93 1.65 14.26
N SER A 24 9.03 1.02 13.49
CA SER A 24 9.31 -0.21 12.78
C SER A 24 9.71 0.08 11.33
N ARG A 25 10.59 -0.76 10.78
CA ARG A 25 10.92 -0.78 9.34
C ARG A 25 9.87 -1.63 8.63
N ILE A 26 9.00 -1.01 7.85
CA ILE A 26 7.81 -1.65 7.29
C ILE A 26 8.07 -2.14 5.85
N GLY A 27 7.75 -3.40 5.59
CA GLY A 27 7.55 -3.92 4.25
C GLY A 27 6.06 -3.93 3.91
N VAL A 28 5.68 -3.37 2.77
CA VAL A 28 4.27 -3.20 2.38
C VAL A 28 3.98 -4.02 1.14
N CYS A 29 3.01 -4.93 1.22
CA CYS A 29 2.52 -5.66 0.06
C CYS A 29 1.12 -5.17 -0.29
N CYS A 30 0.99 -4.50 -1.43
CA CYS A 30 -0.28 -3.97 -1.88
C CYS A 30 -0.33 -3.77 -3.39
N ASN A 31 -1.53 -3.56 -3.91
CA ASN A 31 -1.79 -3.09 -5.26
C ASN A 31 -2.45 -1.70 -5.21
N ARG A 32 -2.80 -1.16 -6.38
CA ARG A 32 -3.41 0.17 -6.52
C ARG A 32 -4.77 0.35 -5.81
N SER A 33 -5.42 -0.73 -5.38
CA SER A 33 -6.68 -0.64 -4.62
C SER A 33 -6.49 -0.43 -3.12
N ALA A 34 -5.25 -0.27 -2.64
CA ALA A 34 -4.97 0.12 -1.27
C ALA A 34 -5.28 1.61 -1.05
N ILE A 35 -6.58 1.88 -0.89
CA ILE A 35 -7.14 3.19 -0.54
C ILE A 35 -7.94 3.08 0.76
N ASP A 36 -8.02 4.15 1.53
CA ASP A 36 -8.91 4.25 2.68
C ASP A 36 -10.36 4.59 2.26
N GLY A 37 -11.28 4.68 3.22
CA GLY A 37 -12.67 5.05 3.00
C GLY A 37 -12.88 6.48 2.50
N HIS A 38 -11.83 7.31 2.45
CA HIS A 38 -11.84 8.64 1.84
C HIS A 38 -11.28 8.65 0.41
N GLY A 39 -10.77 7.51 -0.07
CA GLY A 39 -10.13 7.38 -1.38
C GLY A 39 -8.66 7.81 -1.39
N THR A 40 -8.04 7.98 -0.22
CA THR A 40 -6.61 8.33 -0.10
C THR A 40 -5.77 7.07 -0.24
N HIS A 41 -4.72 7.12 -1.06
CA HIS A 41 -3.82 6.00 -1.27
C HIS A 41 -2.94 5.72 -0.05
N LEU A 42 -2.60 4.44 0.15
CA LEU A 42 -1.75 4.00 1.26
C LEU A 42 -0.38 4.69 1.29
N GLU A 43 0.20 4.95 0.12
CA GLU A 43 1.48 5.67 -0.02
C GLU A 43 1.41 7.07 0.59
N ASP A 44 0.37 7.83 0.25
CA ASP A 44 0.15 9.19 0.77
C ASP A 44 -0.06 9.15 2.29
N LEU A 45 -0.88 8.22 2.78
CA LEU A 45 -1.14 8.05 4.21
C LEU A 45 0.12 7.73 5.00
N PHE A 46 0.99 6.87 4.48
CA PHE A 46 2.27 6.53 5.13
C PHE A 46 3.28 7.67 5.08
N GLN A 47 3.31 8.41 3.98
CA GLN A 47 4.15 9.61 3.87
C GLN A 47 3.72 10.69 4.88
N GLU A 48 2.41 10.97 4.98
CA GLU A 48 1.85 11.94 5.94
C GLU A 48 2.10 11.52 7.39
N ALA A 49 2.02 10.22 7.68
CA ALA A 49 2.25 9.65 9.00
C ALA A 49 3.73 9.40 9.34
N ALA A 50 4.67 9.76 8.43
CA ALA A 50 6.10 9.53 8.56
C ALA A 50 6.46 8.07 8.91
N ILE A 51 5.80 7.11 8.26
CA ILE A 51 6.07 5.68 8.41
C ILE A 51 7.30 5.31 7.58
N ASP A 52 8.24 4.60 8.20
CA ASP A 52 9.47 4.11 7.55
C ASP A 52 9.18 2.87 6.71
N VAL A 53 8.66 3.08 5.50
CA VAL A 53 8.47 2.02 4.52
C VAL A 53 9.80 1.75 3.83
N VAL A 54 10.40 0.60 4.13
CA VAL A 54 11.71 0.21 3.61
C VAL A 54 11.62 -0.65 2.35
N ARG A 55 10.43 -1.17 2.06
CA ARG A 55 10.18 -2.01 0.89
C ARG A 55 8.71 -2.09 0.54
N TRP A 56 8.43 -2.10 -0.76
CA TRP A 56 7.15 -2.36 -1.39
C TRP A 56 7.20 -3.71 -2.11
N PHE A 57 6.09 -4.44 -2.08
CA PHE A 57 5.92 -5.73 -2.71
C PHE A 57 4.69 -5.71 -3.60
N GLU A 58 4.86 -6.01 -4.88
CA GLU A 58 3.80 -5.96 -5.88
C GLU A 58 3.36 -7.38 -6.26
N PRO A 59 2.08 -7.75 -6.05
CA PRO A 59 1.65 -9.15 -6.14
C PRO A 59 1.50 -9.72 -7.56
N GLU A 60 0.91 -9.00 -8.54
CA GLU A 60 0.64 -9.60 -9.87
C GLU A 60 0.72 -8.64 -11.07
N HIS A 61 0.55 -7.31 -10.92
CA HIS A 61 0.45 -6.38 -12.07
C HIS A 61 0.98 -4.94 -11.84
N GLY A 62 1.99 -4.75 -10.99
CA GLY A 62 2.60 -3.42 -10.79
C GLY A 62 1.71 -2.39 -10.09
N ILE A 63 2.30 -1.40 -9.41
CA ILE A 63 1.60 -0.23 -8.84
C ILE A 63 1.16 0.75 -9.93
N GLU A 64 1.88 0.74 -11.06
CA GLU A 64 1.61 1.56 -12.22
C GLU A 64 0.76 0.73 -13.20
N THR A 65 -0.54 1.02 -13.32
CA THR A 65 -1.42 0.50 -14.39
C THR A 65 -1.01 0.98 -15.79
N THR A 66 0.27 0.86 -16.14
CA THR A 66 0.84 1.02 -17.49
C THR A 66 1.33 -0.30 -18.06
N ALA A 67 1.44 -1.38 -17.27
CA ALA A 67 1.72 -2.71 -17.80
C ALA A 67 0.44 -3.34 -18.34
N GLN A 68 0.27 -3.28 -19.68
CA GLN A 68 -0.66 -4.16 -20.36
C GLN A 68 -0.19 -5.61 -20.26
N ASP A 69 -1.17 -6.51 -20.39
CA ASP A 69 -1.06 -7.97 -20.42
C ASP A 69 0.26 -8.48 -21.02
N MET A 70 1.00 -9.27 -20.22
CA MET A 70 2.25 -9.98 -20.56
C MET A 70 3.56 -9.16 -20.72
N GLU A 71 3.86 -8.20 -19.85
CA GLU A 71 5.25 -7.72 -19.70
C GLU A 71 5.73 -7.70 -18.24
N THR A 72 6.93 -8.24 -18.03
CA THR A 72 7.65 -8.23 -16.76
C THR A 72 7.93 -6.78 -16.34
N VAL A 73 7.29 -6.33 -15.26
CA VAL A 73 7.57 -5.02 -14.68
C VAL A 73 8.86 -5.12 -13.86
N VAL A 74 9.97 -4.72 -14.46
CA VAL A 74 11.20 -4.44 -13.70
C VAL A 74 11.07 -3.03 -13.13
N SER A 75 10.62 -2.93 -11.89
CA SER A 75 10.66 -1.65 -11.18
C SER A 75 12.12 -1.28 -10.88
N ASN A 76 12.58 -0.16 -11.44
CA ASN A 76 13.92 0.39 -11.20
C ASN A 76 14.01 1.19 -9.88
N ARG A 77 12.98 1.13 -9.01
CA ARG A 77 13.06 1.65 -7.64
C ARG A 77 13.66 0.55 -6.76
N PRO A 78 14.79 0.78 -6.06
CA PRO A 78 15.45 -0.25 -5.23
C PRO A 78 14.58 -0.78 -4.08
N GLU A 79 13.44 -0.12 -3.85
CA GLU A 79 12.49 -0.41 -2.79
C GLU A 79 11.32 -1.30 -3.24
N VAL A 80 11.14 -1.62 -4.54
CA VAL A 80 10.00 -2.41 -5.02
C VAL A 80 10.44 -3.82 -5.43
N ILE A 81 9.80 -4.85 -4.89
CA ILE A 81 10.00 -6.26 -5.26
C ILE A 81 8.73 -6.81 -5.89
N SER A 82 8.82 -7.33 -7.11
CA SER A 82 7.77 -8.16 -7.68
C SER A 82 7.70 -9.49 -6.92
N LEU A 83 6.50 -9.90 -6.50
CA LEU A 83 6.26 -11.24 -5.94
C LEU A 83 5.89 -12.27 -7.03
N TYR A 84 6.04 -11.89 -8.30
CA TYR A 84 5.68 -12.72 -9.45
C TYR A 84 6.78 -12.70 -10.53
N GLY A 85 7.04 -13.87 -11.13
CA GLY A 85 8.10 -14.10 -12.12
C GLY A 85 9.45 -14.47 -11.48
N ASP A 86 10.10 -15.53 -11.99
CA ASP A 86 11.47 -15.93 -11.64
C ASP A 86 12.53 -15.00 -12.28
#